data_AF-A0A8B7E6B0-F1
#
_entry.id   AF-A0A8B7E6B0-F1
#
_cell.length_a   1.000
_cell.length_b   1.000
_cell.length_c   1.000
_cell.angle_alpha   90.00
_cell.angle_beta   90.00
_cell.angle_gamma   90.00
#
_symmetry.space_group_name_H-M   'P 1'
#
loop_
_entity.id
_entity.type
_entity.pdbx_description
1 polymer ?
#
loop_
_entity_poly.entity_id
_entity_poly.type
_entity_poly.pdbx_seq_one_letter_code
_entity_poly.pdbx_strand_id
1 'polypeptide(L)'
;MNSIDDFQHPCESFVTIRSATATCLTIFNARRGGEPVRLHLFQWNEALNGEWMDKQDLPEEFDIEQMFITYQTGKGSDHTVPVLFPPECIKAMRYLTNKEVRKNAGIPDENQYIFASTQKSMSHASGWHCINEVLIRLDKKGAINATQNRHRIATILAKLELSEKEKTLIYNHFGHSERINQNVYQAAPGSLQIKTTGKRLRAIQEVTKVDLTPFKSIISNSAEQNLSTIGEQVIPTDGE
;
A
#
# COMPACT_ATOMS: atom_id res chain seq x y z
N MET A 1 32.56 -9.75 -27.19
CA MET A 1 31.24 -10.12 -27.76
C MET A 1 30.43 -10.58 -26.57
N ASN A 2 29.82 -9.63 -25.85
CA ASN A 2 29.16 -9.92 -24.58
C ASN A 2 27.72 -10.35 -24.89
N SER A 3 27.37 -11.55 -24.44
CA SER A 3 26.07 -12.18 -24.63
C SER A 3 24.95 -11.33 -24.06
N ILE A 4 23.82 -11.34 -24.75
CA ILE A 4 22.62 -10.51 -24.54
C ILE A 4 21.74 -11.04 -23.38
N ASP A 5 22.28 -11.89 -22.50
CA ASP A 5 21.49 -12.60 -21.48
C ASP A 5 21.54 -12.01 -20.04
N ASP A 6 22.26 -10.92 -19.78
CA ASP A 6 22.45 -10.38 -18.41
C ASP A 6 21.34 -9.43 -17.90
N PHE A 7 20.19 -9.32 -18.59
CA PHE A 7 19.11 -8.38 -18.20
C PHE A 7 17.71 -9.00 -18.11
N GLN A 8 17.59 -10.33 -17.95
CA GLN A 8 16.35 -10.97 -18.38
C GLN A 8 15.08 -10.63 -17.58
N HIS A 9 15.11 -10.21 -16.30
CA HIS A 9 13.86 -9.97 -15.54
C HIS A 9 13.72 -8.80 -14.53
N PRO A 10 14.67 -7.85 -14.31
CA PRO A 10 14.48 -6.80 -13.28
C PRO A 10 13.20 -5.96 -13.43
N CYS A 11 12.84 -5.62 -14.67
CA CYS A 11 11.61 -4.88 -14.98
C CYS A 11 10.35 -5.72 -14.74
N GLU A 12 10.38 -7.01 -15.07
CA GLU A 12 9.23 -7.90 -14.90
C GLU A 12 8.95 -8.21 -13.43
N SER A 13 9.99 -8.46 -12.64
CA SER A 13 9.88 -8.63 -11.18
C SER A 13 9.35 -7.34 -10.52
N PHE A 14 9.86 -6.17 -10.91
CA PHE A 14 9.34 -4.90 -10.42
C PHE A 14 7.86 -4.71 -10.76
N VAL A 15 7.48 -4.92 -12.02
CA VAL A 15 6.08 -4.78 -12.48
C VAL A 15 5.16 -5.73 -11.73
N THR A 16 5.58 -6.98 -11.55
CA THR A 16 4.80 -8.01 -10.85
C THR A 16 4.62 -7.67 -9.38
N ILE A 17 5.69 -7.35 -8.66
CA ILE A 17 5.64 -6.93 -7.24
C ILE A 17 4.80 -5.65 -7.12
N ARG A 18 5.02 -4.65 -7.97
CA ARG A 18 4.27 -3.39 -7.99
C ARG A 18 2.77 -3.65 -8.14
N SER A 19 2.37 -4.43 -9.15
CA SER A 19 0.97 -4.72 -9.44
C SER A 19 0.32 -5.52 -8.30
N ALA A 20 1.05 -6.48 -7.72
CA ALA A 20 0.65 -7.24 -6.54
C ALA A 20 0.44 -6.33 -5.32
N THR A 21 1.42 -5.51 -4.95
CA THR A 21 1.37 -4.63 -3.78
C THR A 21 0.30 -3.55 -3.92
N ALA A 22 0.18 -2.91 -5.11
CA ALA A 22 -0.87 -1.92 -5.36
C ALA A 22 -2.28 -2.54 -5.22
N THR A 23 -2.46 -3.77 -5.72
CA THR A 23 -3.71 -4.52 -5.59
C THR A 23 -3.99 -4.85 -4.13
N CYS A 24 -2.99 -5.34 -3.40
CA CYS A 24 -3.10 -5.64 -1.97
C CYS A 24 -3.54 -4.41 -1.17
N LEU A 25 -2.88 -3.26 -1.36
CA LEU A 25 -3.28 -2.01 -0.69
C LEU A 25 -4.69 -1.56 -1.07
N THR A 26 -5.08 -1.72 -2.34
CA THR A 26 -6.43 -1.37 -2.82
C THR A 26 -7.50 -2.24 -2.15
N ILE A 27 -7.27 -3.55 -2.11
CA ILE A 27 -8.22 -4.51 -1.56
C ILE A 27 -8.31 -4.37 -0.04
N PHE A 28 -7.17 -4.32 0.64
CA PHE A 28 -7.09 -4.21 2.10
C PHE A 28 -7.77 -2.94 2.61
N ASN A 29 -7.45 -1.79 2.02
CA ASN A 29 -7.98 -0.50 2.46
C ASN A 29 -9.38 -0.18 1.89
N ALA A 30 -9.97 -1.07 1.06
CA ALA A 30 -11.18 -0.80 0.28
C ALA A 30 -11.15 0.57 -0.45
N ARG A 31 -10.00 0.86 -1.07
CA ARG A 31 -9.74 2.13 -1.77
C ARG A 31 -10.29 2.10 -3.20
N ARG A 32 -10.45 3.27 -3.81
CA ARG A 32 -10.69 3.33 -5.26
C ARG A 32 -9.43 2.85 -5.98
N GLY A 33 -9.58 2.22 -7.14
CA GLY A 33 -8.45 1.56 -7.82
C GLY A 33 -7.28 2.50 -8.14
N GLY A 34 -7.56 3.77 -8.41
CA GLY A 34 -6.52 4.78 -8.69
C GLY A 34 -5.90 5.44 -7.45
N GLU A 35 -6.40 5.18 -6.24
CA GLU A 35 -5.93 5.86 -5.03
C GLU A 35 -4.55 5.31 -4.58
N PRO A 36 -4.35 4.01 -4.29
CA PRO A 36 -3.07 3.55 -3.74
C PRO A 36 -1.88 3.71 -4.69
N VAL A 37 -2.09 3.61 -6.01
CA VAL A 37 -1.01 3.79 -6.99
C VAL A 37 -0.42 5.21 -7.01
N ARG A 38 -1.13 6.19 -6.44
CA ARG A 38 -0.69 7.59 -6.34
C ARG A 38 0.16 7.89 -5.11
N LEU A 39 0.42 6.91 -4.25
CA LEU A 39 1.31 7.11 -3.11
C LEU A 39 2.73 7.48 -3.57
N HIS A 40 3.28 8.49 -2.91
CA HIS A 40 4.63 9.00 -3.12
C HIS A 40 5.64 8.37 -2.15
N LEU A 41 6.92 8.37 -2.52
CA LEU A 41 8.02 7.86 -1.71
C LEU A 41 8.09 8.52 -0.33
N PHE A 42 7.83 9.84 -0.23
CA PHE A 42 7.86 10.54 1.05
C PHE A 42 6.81 10.01 2.04
N GLN A 43 5.62 9.62 1.55
CA GLN A 43 4.54 9.10 2.40
C GLN A 43 4.89 7.74 3.00
N TRP A 44 5.70 6.95 2.28
CA TRP A 44 6.29 5.74 2.84
C TRP A 44 7.32 6.07 3.93
N ASN A 45 8.18 7.07 3.72
CA ASN A 45 9.12 7.52 4.74
C ASN A 45 8.42 8.08 5.99
N GLU A 46 7.35 8.86 5.83
CA GLU A 46 6.52 9.33 6.96
C GLU A 46 5.95 8.16 7.77
N ALA A 47 5.52 7.09 7.09
CA ALA A 47 5.02 5.90 7.75
C ALA A 47 6.11 5.17 8.54
N LEU A 48 7.32 5.06 7.97
CA LEU A 48 8.48 4.44 8.62
C LEU A 48 8.93 5.21 9.86
N ASN A 49 8.91 6.55 9.78
CA ASN A 49 9.25 7.43 10.89
C ASN A 49 8.11 7.57 11.91
N GLY A 50 6.93 7.01 11.59
CA GLY A 50 5.75 7.11 12.42
C GLY A 50 5.30 8.55 12.66
N GLU A 51 5.46 9.43 11.67
CA GLU A 51 5.07 10.86 11.72
C GLU A 51 3.60 11.06 12.11
N TRP A 52 2.78 10.05 11.84
CA TRP A 52 1.34 10.03 12.12
C TRP A 52 0.98 9.33 13.42
N MET A 53 1.95 8.86 14.20
CA MET A 53 1.75 8.10 15.44
C MET A 53 2.11 8.96 16.65
N ASP A 54 1.39 8.76 17.76
CA ASP A 54 1.81 9.33 19.04
C ASP A 54 3.11 8.66 19.49
N LYS A 55 4.06 9.42 20.06
CA LYS A 55 5.36 8.89 20.50
C LYS A 55 5.27 7.69 21.44
N GLN A 56 4.21 7.61 22.24
CA GLN A 56 3.96 6.50 23.17
C GLN A 56 3.47 5.22 22.46
N ASP A 57 2.94 5.35 21.25
CA ASP A 57 2.45 4.27 20.41
C ASP A 57 3.47 3.86 19.32
N LEU A 58 4.61 4.56 19.21
CA LEU A 58 5.69 4.18 18.33
C LEU A 58 6.36 2.91 18.86
N PRO A 59 6.56 1.88 18.02
CA PRO A 59 7.34 0.73 18.43
C PRO A 59 8.81 1.16 18.64
N GLU A 60 9.48 0.54 19.61
CA GLU A 60 10.90 0.78 19.88
C GLU A 60 11.78 0.38 18.68
N GLU A 61 11.35 -0.63 17.91
CA GLU A 61 12.04 -1.14 16.73
C GLU A 61 11.07 -1.38 15.57
N PHE A 62 11.61 -1.36 14.34
CA PHE A 62 10.83 -1.65 13.14
C PHE A 62 10.43 -3.14 13.09
N ASP A 63 9.13 -3.41 13.21
CA ASP A 63 8.56 -4.75 13.16
C ASP A 63 7.76 -4.96 11.87
N ILE A 64 8.23 -5.87 11.01
CA ILE A 64 7.58 -6.19 9.73
C ILE A 64 6.21 -6.83 9.90
N GLU A 65 5.90 -7.38 11.08
CA GLU A 65 4.61 -7.97 11.41
C GLU A 65 3.58 -6.92 11.86
N GLN A 66 3.99 -5.65 11.98
CA GLN A 66 3.11 -4.54 12.30
C GLN A 66 2.56 -3.82 11.07
N MET A 67 1.42 -3.17 11.30
CA MET A 67 0.78 -2.32 10.29
C MET A 67 1.33 -0.90 10.40
N PHE A 68 1.68 -0.31 9.27
CA PHE A 68 2.09 1.08 9.18
C PHE A 68 0.97 1.92 8.58
N ILE A 69 1.06 3.24 8.73
CA ILE A 69 0.05 4.18 8.22
C ILE A 69 0.70 5.43 7.65
N THR A 70 0.14 5.92 6.55
CA THR A 70 0.39 7.26 6.02
C THR A 70 -0.93 7.94 5.66
N TYR A 71 -0.88 9.17 5.18
CA TYR A 71 -2.04 9.94 4.75
C TYR A 71 -1.81 10.47 3.33
N GLN A 72 -2.82 10.33 2.47
CA GLN A 72 -2.77 10.82 1.08
C GLN A 72 -3.92 11.76 0.77
N THR A 73 -3.69 12.74 -0.09
CA THR A 73 -4.72 13.69 -0.51
C THR A 73 -5.76 13.01 -1.39
N GLY A 74 -7.05 13.24 -1.09
CA GLY A 74 -8.16 12.82 -1.94
C GLY A 74 -8.21 13.60 -3.27
N LYS A 75 -8.95 13.10 -4.26
CA LYS A 75 -9.15 13.82 -5.53
C LYS A 75 -9.96 15.10 -5.29
N GLY A 76 -9.33 16.26 -5.46
CA GLY A 76 -10.01 17.57 -5.45
C GLY A 76 -10.43 18.07 -4.07
N SER A 77 -9.72 17.66 -3.02
CA SER A 77 -9.99 18.07 -1.64
C SER A 77 -8.69 18.37 -0.91
N ASP A 78 -8.68 19.38 -0.05
CA ASP A 78 -7.63 19.61 0.96
C ASP A 78 -7.63 18.52 2.07
N HIS A 79 -8.43 17.47 1.90
CA HIS A 79 -8.60 16.40 2.86
C HIS A 79 -7.68 15.23 2.54
N THR A 80 -6.92 14.82 3.57
CA THR A 80 -6.14 13.61 3.54
C THR A 80 -6.96 12.42 4.05
N VAL A 81 -6.67 11.25 3.49
CA VAL A 81 -7.27 9.97 3.90
C VAL A 81 -6.16 8.99 4.32
N PRO A 82 -6.38 8.21 5.39
CA PRO A 82 -5.37 7.28 5.90
C PRO A 82 -5.16 6.09 4.98
N VAL A 83 -3.93 5.72 4.68
CA VAL A 83 -3.62 4.47 3.98
C VAL A 83 -2.84 3.56 4.91
N LEU A 84 -3.43 2.41 5.21
CA LEU A 84 -2.82 1.37 6.02
C LEU A 84 -1.96 0.48 5.13
N PHE A 85 -0.72 0.28 5.55
CA PHE A 85 0.20 -0.70 4.98
C PHE A 85 0.13 -1.97 5.83
N PRO A 86 -0.56 -3.02 5.37
CA PRO A 86 -0.59 -4.27 6.10
C PRO A 86 0.82 -4.92 6.06
N PRO A 87 1.20 -5.69 7.11
CA PRO A 87 2.43 -6.49 7.20
C PRO A 87 2.82 -7.21 5.91
N GLU A 88 1.83 -7.78 5.22
CA GLU A 88 1.93 -8.46 3.93
C GLU A 88 2.66 -7.63 2.86
N CYS A 89 2.55 -6.31 2.91
CA CYS A 89 3.11 -5.41 1.93
C CYS A 89 4.51 -4.92 2.29
N ILE A 90 4.95 -5.02 3.54
CA ILE A 90 6.09 -4.23 4.06
C ILE A 90 7.40 -4.57 3.34
N LYS A 91 7.69 -5.87 3.13
CA LYS A 91 8.87 -6.29 2.34
C LYS A 91 8.82 -5.78 0.90
N ALA A 92 7.64 -5.81 0.28
CA ALA A 92 7.46 -5.30 -1.07
C ALA A 92 7.56 -3.78 -1.16
N MET A 93 7.07 -3.05 -0.16
CA MET A 93 7.24 -1.60 -0.09
C MET A 93 8.73 -1.25 -0.05
N ARG A 94 9.51 -1.89 0.83
CA ARG A 94 10.97 -1.71 0.89
C ARG A 94 11.65 -2.01 -0.46
N TYR A 95 11.23 -3.06 -1.16
CA TYR A 95 11.73 -3.38 -2.50
C TYR A 95 11.38 -2.29 -3.52
N LEU A 96 10.11 -1.88 -3.60
CA LEU A 96 9.61 -0.92 -4.58
C LEU A 96 10.15 0.51 -4.38
N THR A 97 10.57 0.84 -3.16
CA THR A 97 11.19 2.13 -2.82
C THR A 97 12.71 2.11 -2.82
N ASN A 98 13.35 0.95 -3.01
CA ASN A 98 14.80 0.85 -3.06
C ASN A 98 15.34 1.53 -4.34
N LYS A 99 16.34 2.41 -4.18
CA LYS A 99 16.88 3.22 -5.29
C LYS A 99 17.48 2.38 -6.41
N GLU A 100 18.25 1.35 -6.07
CA GLU A 100 18.91 0.48 -7.06
C GLU A 100 17.88 -0.40 -7.79
N VAL A 101 16.91 -0.95 -7.06
CA VAL A 101 15.78 -1.67 -7.67
C VAL A 101 15.03 -0.80 -8.67
N ARG A 102 14.73 0.46 -8.30
CA ARG A 102 14.03 1.40 -9.18
C ARG A 102 14.85 1.75 -10.42
N LYS A 103 16.14 2.02 -10.25
CA LYS A 103 17.08 2.29 -11.34
C LYS A 103 17.15 1.11 -12.32
N ASN A 104 17.27 -0.11 -11.81
CA ASN A 104 17.31 -1.33 -12.62
C ASN A 104 16.00 -1.64 -13.33
N ALA A 105 14.86 -1.17 -12.80
CA ALA A 105 13.56 -1.20 -13.47
C ALA A 105 13.36 -0.07 -14.50
N GLY A 106 14.37 0.79 -14.72
CA GLY A 106 14.31 1.89 -15.68
C GLY A 106 13.39 3.04 -15.23
N ILE A 107 13.25 3.25 -13.93
CA ILE A 107 12.46 4.34 -13.34
C ILE A 107 13.39 5.56 -13.15
N PRO A 108 12.99 6.77 -13.59
CA PRO A 108 13.77 7.99 -13.35
C PRO A 108 13.91 8.29 -11.85
N ASP A 109 15.06 8.85 -11.45
CA ASP A 109 15.34 9.24 -10.06
C ASP A 109 14.34 10.30 -9.57
N GLU A 110 13.80 11.12 -10.48
CA GLU A 110 12.83 12.17 -10.19
C GLU A 110 11.39 11.61 -10.02
N ASN A 111 11.12 10.36 -10.39
CA ASN A 111 9.78 9.79 -10.24
C ASN A 111 9.47 9.58 -8.76
N GLN A 112 8.48 10.32 -8.24
CA GLN A 112 8.13 10.33 -6.83
C GLN A 112 7.16 9.21 -6.43
N TYR A 113 6.59 8.45 -7.36
CA TYR A 113 5.58 7.44 -7.05
C TYR A 113 6.23 6.14 -6.59
N ILE A 114 5.68 5.56 -5.52
CA ILE A 114 6.04 4.20 -5.07
C ILE A 114 5.73 3.21 -6.19
N PHE A 115 4.51 3.29 -6.72
CA PHE A 115 4.01 2.41 -7.78
C PHE A 115 4.30 3.00 -9.16
N ALA A 116 5.56 3.29 -9.46
CA ALA A 116 5.97 3.92 -10.71
C ALA A 116 5.63 3.07 -11.95
N SER A 117 5.29 3.75 -13.05
CA SER A 117 5.35 3.15 -14.37
C SER A 117 6.82 2.97 -14.77
N THR A 118 7.15 1.84 -15.39
CA THR A 118 8.49 1.58 -15.91
C THR A 118 8.67 2.31 -17.25
N GLN A 119 9.83 2.15 -17.91
CA GLN A 119 10.15 2.76 -19.21
C GLN A 119 10.29 4.29 -19.17
N LYS A 120 11.05 4.83 -18.20
CA LYS A 120 11.36 6.26 -18.08
C LYS A 120 10.12 7.17 -17.90
N SER A 121 9.01 6.61 -17.42
CA SER A 121 7.81 7.38 -17.11
C SER A 121 7.98 8.17 -15.81
N MET A 122 7.46 9.40 -15.79
CA MET A 122 7.33 10.21 -14.56
C MET A 122 6.00 9.97 -13.83
N SER A 123 5.20 9.02 -14.30
CA SER A 123 3.86 8.74 -13.78
C SER A 123 3.82 7.46 -12.94
N HIS A 124 2.72 7.27 -12.23
CA HIS A 124 2.38 6.03 -11.55
C HIS A 124 1.78 5.00 -12.53
N ALA A 125 1.71 3.75 -12.09
CA ALA A 125 1.01 2.68 -12.78
C ALA A 125 -0.51 2.89 -12.72
N SER A 126 -1.23 2.26 -13.66
CA SER A 126 -2.69 2.26 -13.63
C SER A 126 -3.20 1.20 -12.66
N GLY A 127 -3.90 1.60 -11.60
CA GLY A 127 -4.39 0.65 -10.60
C GLY A 127 -5.41 -0.36 -11.13
N TRP A 128 -6.20 0.00 -12.16
CA TRP A 128 -7.07 -0.96 -12.84
C TRP A 128 -6.27 -2.05 -13.55
N HIS A 129 -5.18 -1.67 -14.22
CA HIS A 129 -4.29 -2.62 -14.86
C HIS A 129 -3.62 -3.50 -13.81
N CYS A 130 -3.10 -2.95 -12.71
CA CYS A 130 -2.51 -3.71 -11.62
C CYS A 130 -3.44 -4.83 -11.11
N ILE A 131 -4.70 -4.50 -10.83
CA ILE A 131 -5.69 -5.48 -10.33
C ILE A 131 -5.93 -6.57 -11.37
N ASN A 132 -6.16 -6.20 -12.63
CA ASN A 132 -6.40 -7.18 -13.69
C ASN A 132 -5.20 -8.08 -13.95
N GLU A 133 -3.98 -7.53 -13.95
CA GLU A 133 -2.74 -8.28 -14.13
C GLU A 133 -2.60 -9.36 -13.05
N VAL A 134 -2.89 -9.02 -11.80
CA VAL A 134 -2.85 -9.95 -10.67
C VAL A 134 -3.94 -11.01 -10.80
N LEU A 135 -5.17 -10.60 -11.09
CA LEU A 135 -6.29 -11.55 -11.22
C LEU A 135 -6.11 -12.52 -12.38
N ILE A 136 -5.49 -12.09 -13.49
CA ILE A 136 -5.12 -12.99 -14.58
C ILE A 136 -4.09 -14.02 -14.12
N ARG A 137 -3.03 -13.59 -13.41
CA ARG A 137 -2.01 -14.52 -12.87
C ARG A 137 -2.57 -15.52 -11.86
N LEU A 138 -3.62 -15.14 -11.14
CA LEU A 138 -4.28 -16.01 -10.16
C LEU A 138 -5.42 -16.86 -10.75
N ASP A 139 -5.62 -16.84 -12.08
CA ASP A 139 -6.75 -17.49 -12.77
C ASP A 139 -8.13 -17.10 -12.18
N LYS A 140 -8.26 -15.83 -11.80
CA LYS A 140 -9.44 -15.23 -11.15
C LYS A 140 -9.89 -13.96 -11.90
N LYS A 141 -9.67 -13.89 -13.20
CA LYS A 141 -10.00 -12.72 -14.02
C LYS A 141 -11.47 -12.31 -13.81
N GLY A 142 -11.69 -11.05 -13.48
CA GLY A 142 -13.04 -10.50 -13.26
C GLY A 142 -13.70 -10.87 -11.92
N ALA A 143 -13.02 -11.61 -11.04
CA ALA A 143 -13.57 -12.02 -9.75
C ALA A 143 -13.86 -10.83 -8.81
N ILE A 144 -13.08 -9.74 -8.93
CA ILE A 144 -13.26 -8.53 -8.13
C ILE A 144 -12.69 -7.30 -8.85
N ASN A 145 -13.26 -6.13 -8.58
CA ASN A 145 -12.63 -4.85 -8.88
C ASN A 145 -12.66 -3.93 -7.65
N ALA A 146 -11.93 -2.82 -7.71
CA ALA A 146 -11.82 -1.89 -6.58
C ALA A 146 -13.19 -1.38 -6.09
N THR A 147 -14.10 -1.06 -7.00
CA THR A 147 -15.45 -0.57 -6.68
C THR A 147 -16.29 -1.63 -5.98
N GLN A 148 -16.31 -2.86 -6.51
CA GLN A 148 -16.99 -4.00 -5.91
C GLN A 148 -16.43 -4.33 -4.52
N ASN A 149 -15.09 -4.33 -4.38
CA ASN A 149 -14.45 -4.59 -3.09
C ASN A 149 -14.83 -3.53 -2.06
N ARG A 150 -14.76 -2.25 -2.44
CA ARG A 150 -15.14 -1.13 -1.58
C ARG A 150 -16.59 -1.23 -1.14
N HIS A 151 -17.51 -1.50 -2.06
CA HIS A 151 -18.92 -1.69 -1.74
C HIS A 151 -19.12 -2.87 -0.78
N ARG A 152 -18.52 -4.03 -1.07
CA ARG A 152 -18.59 -5.23 -0.22
C ARG A 152 -18.12 -4.95 1.20
N ILE A 153 -16.96 -4.32 1.37
CA ILE A 153 -16.41 -3.99 2.70
C ILE A 153 -17.30 -2.98 3.42
N ALA A 154 -17.79 -1.94 2.73
CA ALA A 154 -18.72 -0.98 3.32
C ALA A 154 -20.03 -1.65 3.80
N THR A 155 -20.59 -2.58 3.03
CA THR A 155 -21.78 -3.34 3.43
C THR A 155 -21.53 -4.22 4.65
N ILE A 156 -20.36 -4.88 4.74
CA ILE A 156 -20.00 -5.69 5.91
C ILE A 156 -19.90 -4.80 7.15
N LEU A 157 -19.19 -3.68 7.05
CA LEU A 157 -19.02 -2.73 8.16
C LEU A 157 -20.35 -2.12 8.61
N ALA A 158 -21.28 -1.84 7.70
CA ALA A 158 -22.61 -1.32 8.02
C ALA A 158 -23.48 -2.30 8.82
N LYS A 159 -23.19 -3.61 8.74
CA LYS A 159 -23.89 -4.65 9.51
C LYS A 159 -23.28 -4.88 10.90
N LEU A 160 -22.11 -4.31 11.19
CA LEU A 160 -21.48 -4.40 12.50
C LEU A 160 -22.08 -3.36 13.44
N GLU A 161 -22.29 -3.75 14.70
CA GLU A 161 -22.63 -2.82 15.78
C GLU A 161 -21.36 -2.03 16.17
N LEU A 162 -21.18 -0.88 15.52
CA LEU A 162 -20.06 0.03 15.74
C LEU A 162 -20.49 1.23 16.59
N SER A 163 -19.62 1.68 17.49
CA SER A 163 -19.79 2.96 18.17
C SER A 163 -19.74 4.13 17.17
N GLU A 164 -20.31 5.28 17.51
CA GLU A 164 -20.27 6.46 16.63
C GLU A 164 -18.82 6.91 16.34
N LYS A 165 -17.92 6.78 17.31
CA LYS A 165 -16.49 7.06 17.14
C LYS A 165 -15.85 6.14 16.09
N GLU A 166 -16.14 4.85 16.11
CA GLU A 166 -15.65 3.90 15.11
C GLU A 166 -16.23 4.20 13.74
N LYS A 167 -17.53 4.49 13.64
CA LYS A 167 -18.19 4.86 12.38
C LYS A 167 -17.52 6.08 11.77
N THR A 168 -17.26 7.13 12.55
CA THR A 168 -16.54 8.32 12.09
C THR A 168 -15.17 7.94 11.54
N LEU A 169 -14.33 7.22 12.30
CA LEU A 169 -12.99 6.82 11.84
C LEU A 169 -13.02 6.01 10.53
N ILE A 170 -14.00 5.12 10.39
CA ILE A 170 -14.19 4.27 9.21
C ILE A 170 -14.70 5.05 8.00
N TYR A 171 -15.66 5.97 8.17
CA TYR A 171 -16.13 6.82 7.08
C TYR A 171 -15.05 7.78 6.59
N ASN A 172 -14.27 8.32 7.55
CA ASN A 172 -13.10 9.13 7.33
C ASN A 172 -12.05 8.36 6.53
N HIS A 173 -11.82 7.09 6.88
CA HIS A 173 -10.97 6.19 6.13
C HIS A 173 -11.46 6.12 4.69
N PHE A 174 -12.72 5.76 4.42
CA PHE A 174 -13.17 5.66 3.03
C PHE A 174 -13.21 6.99 2.28
N GLY A 175 -13.23 8.14 2.95
CA GLY A 175 -13.40 9.44 2.32
C GLY A 175 -14.84 9.66 1.83
N HIS A 176 -15.82 9.19 2.61
CA HIS A 176 -17.24 9.50 2.40
C HIS A 176 -17.61 10.73 3.25
N SER A 177 -17.86 11.86 2.58
CA SER A 177 -18.01 13.19 3.18
C SER A 177 -19.43 13.58 3.61
N GLU A 178 -20.47 12.82 3.27
CA GLU A 178 -21.88 13.25 3.43
C GLU A 178 -22.34 13.51 4.87
N ARG A 179 -21.53 13.21 5.89
CA ARG A 179 -21.87 13.45 7.32
C ARG A 179 -20.82 14.22 8.11
N ILE A 180 -19.81 14.77 7.45
CA ILE A 180 -18.69 15.38 8.15
C ILE A 180 -18.99 16.87 8.37
N ASN A 181 -19.43 17.22 9.58
CA ASN A 181 -19.44 18.61 10.03
C ASN A 181 -18.04 19.20 9.81
N GLN A 182 -17.96 20.23 8.97
CA GLN A 182 -16.71 20.85 8.49
C GLN A 182 -15.81 21.42 9.61
N ASN A 183 -16.32 21.52 10.85
CA ASN A 183 -15.65 22.18 11.98
C ASN A 183 -14.91 21.24 12.95
N VAL A 184 -14.80 19.92 12.69
CA VAL A 184 -14.26 18.94 13.66
C VAL A 184 -13.02 18.19 13.16
N TYR A 185 -12.55 18.45 11.94
CA TYR A 185 -11.67 17.52 11.26
C TYR A 185 -10.18 17.83 11.41
N GLN A 186 -9.59 17.34 12.50
CA GLN A 186 -8.16 17.00 12.51
C GLN A 186 -7.99 15.54 12.10
N ALA A 187 -6.96 15.23 11.31
CA ALA A 187 -6.61 13.84 11.00
C ALA A 187 -6.44 13.08 12.33
N ALA A 188 -7.17 11.98 12.49
CA ALA A 188 -7.07 11.18 13.71
C ALA A 188 -5.63 10.67 13.87
N PRO A 189 -5.12 10.51 15.10
CA PRO A 189 -3.84 9.85 15.32
C PRO A 189 -3.82 8.50 14.58
N GLY A 190 -2.72 8.22 13.91
CA GLY A 190 -2.55 6.99 13.12
C GLY A 190 -2.69 5.73 13.96
N SER A 191 -2.29 5.79 15.23
CA SER A 191 -2.43 4.68 16.17
C SER A 191 -3.90 4.33 16.42
N LEU A 192 -4.77 5.34 16.52
CA LEU A 192 -6.21 5.16 16.65
C LEU A 192 -6.82 4.56 15.38
N GLN A 193 -6.34 4.96 14.20
CA GLN A 193 -6.77 4.37 12.92
C GLN A 193 -6.37 2.90 12.80
N ILE A 194 -5.13 2.54 13.17
CA ILE A 194 -4.65 1.15 13.16
C ILE A 194 -5.47 0.30 14.14
N LYS A 195 -5.59 0.74 15.41
CA LYS A 195 -6.31 0.01 16.48
C LYS A 195 -7.81 -0.16 16.19
N THR A 196 -8.39 0.75 15.41
CA THR A 196 -9.81 0.73 15.05
C THR A 196 -10.04 0.17 13.65
N THR A 197 -9.83 0.99 12.62
CA THR A 197 -10.13 0.66 11.23
C THR A 197 -9.25 -0.49 10.74
N GLY A 198 -7.95 -0.47 11.05
CA GLY A 198 -7.02 -1.53 10.68
C GLY A 198 -7.40 -2.89 11.27
N LYS A 199 -7.74 -2.93 12.57
CA LYS A 199 -8.23 -4.14 13.24
C LYS A 199 -9.50 -4.70 12.59
N ARG A 200 -10.46 -3.85 12.22
CA ARG A 200 -11.71 -4.28 11.56
C ARG A 200 -11.46 -4.81 10.14
N LEU A 201 -10.62 -4.13 9.36
CA LEU A 201 -10.28 -4.56 8.01
C LEU A 201 -9.55 -5.91 8.02
N ARG A 202 -8.64 -6.13 8.98
CA ARG A 202 -7.98 -7.42 9.19
C ARG A 202 -8.99 -8.53 9.53
N ALA A 203 -9.88 -8.30 10.48
CA ALA A 203 -10.91 -9.27 10.84
C ALA A 203 -11.84 -9.61 9.64
N ILE A 204 -12.21 -8.61 8.82
CA ILE A 204 -12.99 -8.84 7.60
C ILE A 204 -12.20 -9.68 6.60
N GLN A 205 -10.92 -9.40 6.41
CA GLN A 205 -10.07 -10.16 5.49
C GLN A 205 -9.98 -11.64 5.91
N GLU A 206 -9.79 -11.91 7.20
CA GLU A 206 -9.75 -13.26 7.78
C GLU A 206 -11.07 -14.00 7.59
N VAL A 207 -12.20 -13.38 7.96
CA VAL A 207 -13.54 -13.99 7.83
C VAL A 207 -13.93 -14.23 6.39
N THR A 208 -13.59 -13.30 5.49
CA THR A 208 -13.95 -13.40 4.08
C THR A 208 -12.98 -14.24 3.27
N LYS A 209 -11.95 -14.81 3.93
CA LYS A 209 -10.90 -15.63 3.31
C LYS A 209 -10.35 -15.00 2.04
N VAL A 210 -10.20 -13.67 2.06
CA VAL A 210 -9.50 -12.97 0.98
C VAL A 210 -8.05 -13.37 1.09
N ASP A 211 -7.69 -14.36 0.28
CA ASP A 211 -6.38 -14.96 0.27
C ASP A 211 -5.37 -13.97 -0.30
N LEU A 212 -4.65 -13.29 0.60
CA LEU A 212 -3.51 -12.45 0.25
C LEU A 212 -2.19 -13.24 0.24
N THR A 213 -2.22 -14.55 0.53
CA THR A 213 -1.04 -15.43 0.54
C THR A 213 -0.36 -15.54 -0.83
N PRO A 214 -1.06 -15.48 -1.98
CA PRO A 214 -0.40 -15.42 -3.28
C PRO A 214 0.49 -14.19 -3.42
N PHE A 215 0.11 -13.06 -2.80
CA PHE A 215 0.94 -11.85 -2.74
C PHE A 215 2.18 -12.09 -1.88
N LYS A 216 2.05 -12.74 -0.72
CA LYS A 216 3.23 -13.18 0.06
C LYS A 216 4.16 -14.07 -0.76
N SER A 217 3.64 -15.03 -1.53
CA SER A 217 4.48 -15.92 -2.37
C SER A 217 5.17 -15.20 -3.54
N ILE A 218 4.48 -14.25 -4.20
CA ILE A 218 5.04 -13.43 -5.29
C ILE A 218 6.14 -12.51 -4.75
N ILE A 219 5.91 -11.92 -3.58
CA ILE A 219 6.86 -11.04 -2.90
C ILE A 219 8.06 -11.86 -2.40
N SER A 220 7.86 -13.03 -1.79
CA SER A 220 8.94 -13.91 -1.31
C SER A 220 9.80 -14.48 -2.43
N ASN A 221 9.19 -15.06 -3.47
CA ASN A 221 9.94 -15.73 -4.54
C ASN A 221 10.76 -14.76 -5.42
N SER A 222 10.34 -13.49 -5.54
CA SER A 222 11.03 -12.49 -6.37
C SER A 222 11.98 -11.59 -5.56
N ALA A 223 11.72 -11.38 -4.27
CA ALA A 223 12.59 -10.58 -3.40
C ALA A 223 13.81 -11.40 -2.91
N GLU A 224 13.65 -12.68 -2.60
CA GLU A 224 14.75 -13.52 -2.10
C GLU A 224 15.86 -13.76 -3.15
N GLN A 225 15.51 -13.76 -4.44
CA GLN A 225 16.50 -13.89 -5.53
C GLN A 225 17.26 -12.59 -5.84
N ASN A 226 16.79 -11.42 -5.40
CA ASN A 226 17.44 -10.12 -5.68
C ASN A 226 18.02 -9.43 -4.42
N LEU A 227 17.53 -9.75 -3.21
CA LEU A 227 18.06 -9.20 -1.95
C LEU A 227 19.32 -9.91 -1.45
N SER A 228 19.57 -11.16 -1.86
CA SER A 228 20.84 -11.85 -1.54
C SER A 228 22.05 -11.25 -2.28
N THR A 229 21.80 -10.44 -3.32
CA THR A 229 22.85 -9.77 -4.13
C THR A 229 23.10 -8.33 -3.70
N ILE A 230 22.17 -7.72 -2.94
CA ILE A 230 22.25 -6.31 -2.53
C ILE A 230 22.34 -6.32 -1.00
N GLY A 231 23.57 -6.34 -0.49
CA GLY A 231 23.88 -6.51 0.94
C GLY A 231 23.01 -5.67 1.86
N GLU A 232 22.72 -6.22 3.04
CA GLU A 232 21.96 -5.59 4.13
C GLU A 232 22.60 -4.28 4.61
N GLN A 233 22.43 -3.18 3.88
CA GLN A 233 22.47 -1.80 4.36
C GLN A 233 21.46 -1.04 3.49
N VAL A 234 20.48 -0.31 4.02
CA VAL A 234 20.66 0.97 4.70
C VAL A 234 19.42 1.22 5.56
N ILE A 235 19.63 1.27 6.87
CA ILE A 235 18.87 2.17 7.75
C ILE A 235 19.34 3.57 7.34
N PRO A 236 18.46 4.55 7.05
CA PRO A 236 18.90 5.92 6.90
C PRO A 236 19.50 6.35 8.23
N THR A 237 20.82 6.44 8.32
CA THR A 237 21.45 7.26 9.36
C THR A 237 21.20 8.71 8.97
N ASP A 238 20.60 9.43 9.90
CA ASP A 238 20.35 10.86 9.80
C ASP A 238 21.58 11.66 9.36
N GLY A 239 21.31 12.72 8.59
CA GLY A 239 21.92 14.04 8.76
C GLY A 239 23.40 14.21 8.40
N GLU A 240 23.64 14.78 7.22
CA GLU A 240 24.25 16.11 7.05
C GLU A 240 23.73 16.77 5.77
#